data_AF-A0A1G8KJL1-F1
#
_entry.id   AF-A0A1G8KJL1-F1
#
_cell.length_a   1.000
_cell.length_b   1.000
_cell.length_c   1.000
_cell.angle_alpha   90.00
_cell.angle_beta   90.00
_cell.angle_gamma   90.00
#
_symmetry.space_group_name_H-M   'P 1'
#
loop_
_entity.id
_entity.type
_entity.pdbx_description
1 polymer ?
#
loop_
_entity_poly.entity_id
_entity_poly.type
_entity_poly.pdbx_seq_one_letter_code
_entity_poly.pdbx_strand_id
1 'polypeptide(L)'
;MKPAAVVNTGLLARRSLAAIALLLALGVAPLATAPAFAEEVPSPGAGTSPTGEVSPTGEVTPTGEVSPTGEVTPTDEASPPAPGPGSGSEAPELSPSPDAPTTLEEPAPSEPAEASEPPAPTFTASGAIGAKWLGMGGAAGVLGEPISKEYCAESGLCQQKFEGGLIYWTGADGAHTVLSKTGHTGPAFFTGGGLAVFGYPVGDETTVPGGTLQKFSSGKLLVWNGTEVFRIWSRGAIGGFWAALGSTAGLGVPLSNETCGLRNGGCYQSFSRGTIYWSPATGARFVRGAIQTRWKSVGAQDSVMGYPVTSEICGQPASGCLQRFQGGNIYWSPGSGVWVVRGAIGGQYAAAGANRGLLLYPLSNEKCAGGKCIQNFQGGFIGWEGHAGTRIYSKGTECQKLNNGKSKFPTYGANRVLLTVARDYKVSRSTSIYCKSLAGTYVPDWKTDSYVGASGFKPPGVPSGPTRYLFSPTGSFSVTEAFGLGNPGTKLAYRTLNPRSRWGGNPWTPTYNKYFESSSWVGWDENMWYFATRSTHDYRQGVVINYNRPNIVQNAGFAIFLHMNKVPTAGCISLDDWAVLDYIRKSAPGDRIIMGTYRDLFR
;
A
#
# COMPACT_ATOMS: atom_id res chain seq x y z
N MET A 1 -67.53 2.15 44.17
CA MET A 1 -67.22 3.25 45.13
C MET A 1 -66.44 4.35 44.41
N LYS A 2 -66.37 5.55 44.98
CA LYS A 2 -65.55 6.73 44.57
C LYS A 2 -64.38 6.90 45.59
N PRO A 3 -63.38 7.78 45.39
CA PRO A 3 -62.95 8.51 44.18
C PRO A 3 -61.41 8.53 43.93
N ALA A 4 -60.98 9.26 42.89
CA ALA A 4 -59.74 10.08 42.68
C ALA A 4 -58.35 9.63 43.23
N ALA A 5 -57.21 9.69 42.53
CA ALA A 5 -56.70 10.42 41.34
C ALA A 5 -56.10 11.83 41.55
N VAL A 6 -54.84 12.00 41.12
CA VAL A 6 -54.23 13.24 40.56
C VAL A 6 -53.29 12.83 39.41
N VAL A 7 -53.24 13.62 38.34
CA VAL A 7 -52.37 13.45 37.16
C VAL A 7 -51.89 14.84 36.72
N ASN A 8 -50.65 14.99 36.23
CA ASN A 8 -50.39 15.96 35.17
C ASN A 8 -49.14 15.64 34.31
N THR A 9 -49.09 16.24 33.12
CA THR A 9 -48.11 16.02 32.04
C THR A 9 -47.73 17.34 31.34
N GLY A 10 -46.61 17.37 30.61
CA GLY A 10 -46.14 18.52 29.81
C GLY A 10 -44.61 18.58 29.80
N LEU A 11 -43.83 18.49 28.71
CA LEU A 11 -44.00 18.61 27.25
C LEU A 11 -43.87 20.04 26.67
N LEU A 12 -42.81 20.22 25.85
CA LEU A 12 -42.57 21.23 24.81
C LEU A 12 -42.65 22.75 25.14
N ALA A 13 -41.53 23.44 24.92
CA ALA A 13 -41.50 24.66 24.09
C ALA A 13 -40.09 24.95 23.52
N ARG A 14 -40.03 25.54 22.32
CA ARG A 14 -38.85 26.22 21.76
C ARG A 14 -39.13 27.74 21.75
N ARG A 15 -38.10 28.59 21.78
CA ARG A 15 -37.96 29.73 20.84
C ARG A 15 -36.59 30.42 20.94
N SER A 16 -36.29 31.22 19.93
CA SER A 16 -35.00 31.89 19.66
C SER A 16 -35.11 33.42 19.80
N LEU A 17 -34.03 34.13 19.43
CA LEU A 17 -33.82 35.60 19.31
C LEU A 17 -33.02 36.19 20.50
N ALA A 18 -32.25 37.27 20.35
CA ALA A 18 -31.50 37.82 19.20
C ALA A 18 -30.55 38.92 19.73
N ALA A 19 -29.61 39.37 18.88
CA ALA A 19 -28.55 40.34 19.17
C ALA A 19 -28.92 41.59 20.01
N ILE A 20 -28.00 41.99 20.90
CA ILE A 20 -27.71 43.40 21.23
C ILE A 20 -26.20 43.60 21.05
N ALA A 21 -25.81 44.73 20.48
CA ALA A 21 -24.43 45.19 20.42
C ALA A 21 -24.35 46.58 21.06
N LEU A 22 -23.22 46.91 21.69
CA LEU A 22 -22.91 48.28 22.10
C LEU A 22 -21.40 48.50 22.03
N LEU A 23 -21.00 49.68 21.55
CA LEU A 23 -19.60 50.09 21.43
C LEU A 23 -19.11 50.73 22.73
N LEU A 24 -17.80 50.63 22.97
CA LEU A 24 -17.00 51.74 23.49
C LEU A 24 -15.57 51.59 23.00
N ALA A 25 -14.91 52.71 22.69
CA ALA A 25 -13.63 52.75 22.00
C ALA A 25 -12.56 53.46 22.84
N LEU A 26 -11.30 53.03 22.68
CA LEU A 26 -10.02 53.66 23.07
C LEU A 26 -8.91 52.63 22.71
N GLY A 27 -7.76 52.96 22.12
CA GLY A 27 -7.27 54.19 21.50
C GLY A 27 -6.02 53.84 20.66
N VAL A 28 -5.62 54.69 19.68
CA VAL A 28 -4.58 54.34 18.69
C VAL A 28 -3.26 55.07 18.94
N ALA A 29 -2.15 54.32 19.02
CA ALA A 29 -0.79 54.84 18.85
C ALA A 29 0.21 53.70 18.48
N PRO A 30 0.83 53.72 17.28
CA PRO A 30 1.91 52.80 16.91
C PRO A 30 3.29 53.47 16.87
N LEU A 31 4.29 52.88 17.55
CA LEU A 31 5.73 53.18 17.44
C LEU A 31 6.51 51.96 18.00
N ALA A 32 7.71 51.59 17.53
CA ALA A 32 8.54 52.19 16.48
C ALA A 32 9.26 51.12 15.65
N THR A 33 9.61 51.45 14.40
CA THR A 33 10.50 50.68 13.52
C THR A 33 11.75 51.51 13.20
N ALA A 34 12.94 50.95 13.38
CA ALA A 34 14.19 51.51 12.86
C ALA A 34 15.33 50.46 12.86
N PRO A 35 16.32 50.55 11.95
CA PRO A 35 16.25 51.10 10.61
C PRO A 35 16.73 50.09 9.54
N ALA A 36 16.31 50.30 8.29
CA ALA A 36 17.06 49.84 7.13
C ALA A 36 18.01 50.95 6.68
N PHE A 37 19.22 50.62 6.24
CA PHE A 37 20.07 51.52 5.48
C PHE A 37 19.89 51.25 3.98
N ALA A 38 19.84 52.31 3.19
CA ALA A 38 19.76 52.30 1.74
C ALA A 38 20.50 53.53 1.19
N GLU A 39 20.65 53.58 -0.13
CA GLU A 39 21.43 54.58 -0.88
C GLU A 39 22.96 54.42 -0.65
N GLU A 40 23.83 54.70 -1.62
CA GLU A 40 23.66 55.57 -2.79
C GLU A 40 24.13 54.93 -4.12
N VAL A 41 23.67 55.45 -5.25
CA VAL A 41 24.06 55.00 -6.61
C VAL A 41 24.50 56.21 -7.44
N PRO A 42 25.66 56.13 -8.12
CA PRO A 42 25.91 56.91 -9.32
C PRO A 42 26.16 56.03 -10.55
N SER A 43 25.54 56.40 -11.67
CA SER A 43 25.92 56.01 -13.03
C SER A 43 26.04 57.30 -13.84
N PRO A 44 27.06 57.47 -14.69
CA PRO A 44 26.83 57.25 -16.12
C PRO A 44 28.06 56.72 -16.89
N GLY A 45 27.89 56.36 -18.17
CA GLY A 45 29.04 56.26 -19.11
C GLY A 45 28.85 55.27 -20.26
N ALA A 46 28.62 55.77 -21.48
CA ALA A 46 28.40 54.99 -22.70
C ALA A 46 29.69 54.39 -23.33
N GLY A 47 29.51 53.38 -24.20
CA GLY A 47 30.53 52.85 -25.13
C GLY A 47 31.32 51.64 -24.60
N THR A 48 31.81 50.71 -25.44
CA THR A 48 31.69 50.50 -26.90
C THR A 48 31.99 49.02 -27.21
N SER A 49 31.47 48.49 -28.33
CA SER A 49 31.93 47.19 -28.88
C SER A 49 33.36 47.30 -29.42
N PRO A 50 34.16 46.22 -29.42
CA PRO A 50 34.38 45.56 -30.71
C PRO A 50 34.46 44.02 -30.66
N THR A 51 34.48 43.44 -31.87
CA THR A 51 34.62 42.02 -32.21
C THR A 51 36.03 41.45 -31.97
N GLY A 52 36.12 40.12 -31.76
CA GLY A 52 37.36 39.35 -31.89
C GLY A 52 37.09 37.84 -31.92
N GLU A 53 37.48 37.16 -33.00
CA GLU A 53 37.47 35.69 -33.10
C GLU A 53 38.73 35.08 -32.45
N VAL A 54 38.67 33.79 -32.11
CA VAL A 54 39.59 32.73 -32.59
C VAL A 54 39.32 31.41 -31.84
N SER A 55 39.31 30.29 -32.58
CA SER A 55 39.21 28.91 -32.08
C SER A 55 40.62 28.28 -32.02
N PRO A 56 40.89 27.16 -31.29
CA PRO A 56 40.61 25.85 -31.92
C PRO A 56 40.38 24.62 -31.00
N THR A 57 39.72 23.60 -31.58
CA THR A 57 39.93 22.13 -31.43
C THR A 57 39.92 21.43 -30.06
N GLY A 58 39.17 20.32 -29.99
CA GLY A 58 39.23 19.35 -28.88
C GLY A 58 38.23 18.19 -29.04
N GLU A 59 38.40 17.34 -30.07
CA GLU A 59 37.49 16.24 -30.42
C GLU A 59 38.06 14.86 -30.02
N VAL A 60 37.26 14.03 -29.32
CA VAL A 60 37.48 12.57 -29.20
C VAL A 60 36.12 11.85 -29.11
N THR A 61 35.94 10.79 -29.91
CA THR A 61 34.74 9.95 -30.00
C THR A 61 34.75 8.77 -29.01
N PRO A 62 33.59 8.11 -28.77
CA PRO A 62 33.57 6.69 -28.39
C PRO A 62 32.71 5.83 -29.33
N THR A 63 33.21 4.63 -29.64
CA THR A 63 32.52 3.54 -30.38
C THR A 63 32.91 2.18 -29.77
N GLY A 64 32.05 1.15 -29.86
CA GLY A 64 32.44 -0.26 -29.61
C GLY A 64 31.40 -1.16 -28.92
N GLU A 65 31.09 -2.30 -29.57
CA GLU A 65 30.27 -3.43 -29.07
C GLU A 65 30.61 -4.71 -29.89
N VAL A 66 30.32 -5.96 -29.50
CA VAL A 66 29.70 -6.45 -28.24
C VAL A 66 30.80 -7.05 -27.31
N SER A 67 30.97 -8.33 -26.93
CA SER A 67 30.24 -9.61 -27.05
C SER A 67 30.72 -10.58 -25.92
N PRO A 68 29.89 -11.52 -25.38
CA PRO A 68 30.23 -12.30 -24.18
C PRO A 68 30.83 -13.71 -24.44
N THR A 69 31.29 -14.36 -23.37
CA THR A 69 31.78 -15.76 -23.32
C THR A 69 31.02 -16.60 -22.25
N GLY A 70 31.11 -17.94 -22.33
CA GLY A 70 30.42 -18.91 -21.44
C GLY A 70 31.06 -19.09 -20.04
N GLU A 71 30.82 -20.17 -19.28
CA GLU A 71 30.15 -21.46 -19.55
C GLU A 71 29.86 -22.18 -18.20
N VAL A 72 28.72 -22.87 -18.02
CA VAL A 72 28.48 -23.84 -16.91
C VAL A 72 27.45 -24.93 -17.31
N THR A 73 27.69 -26.20 -16.97
CA THR A 73 26.80 -27.37 -17.16
C THR A 73 25.89 -27.68 -15.96
N PRO A 74 24.93 -28.61 -16.09
CA PRO A 74 25.08 -29.93 -15.44
C PRO A 74 24.58 -31.14 -16.26
N THR A 75 24.80 -32.34 -15.73
CA THR A 75 24.61 -33.67 -16.36
C THR A 75 23.31 -34.42 -15.96
N ASP A 76 23.15 -35.56 -16.64
CA ASP A 76 22.25 -36.74 -16.58
C ASP A 76 21.65 -37.16 -15.19
N GLU A 77 20.72 -38.11 -15.05
CA GLU A 77 20.38 -39.30 -15.88
C GLU A 77 18.94 -39.86 -15.60
N ALA A 78 18.57 -40.92 -16.34
CA ALA A 78 17.63 -42.02 -16.00
C ALA A 78 16.24 -42.15 -16.71
N SER A 79 15.99 -43.38 -17.15
CA SER A 79 14.77 -44.06 -17.65
C SER A 79 14.99 -45.57 -17.33
N PRO A 80 14.28 -46.63 -17.82
CA PRO A 80 13.08 -46.81 -18.68
C PRO A 80 12.04 -47.73 -17.94
N PRO A 81 11.25 -48.69 -18.52
CA PRO A 81 10.90 -49.07 -19.91
C PRO A 81 9.39 -49.30 -20.21
N ALA A 82 9.10 -49.74 -21.45
CA ALA A 82 7.77 -50.04 -22.01
C ALA A 82 7.38 -51.54 -21.96
N PRO A 83 6.25 -51.96 -22.58
CA PRO A 83 6.38 -52.71 -23.85
C PRO A 83 5.30 -52.41 -24.93
N GLY A 84 5.51 -52.95 -26.15
CA GLY A 84 4.52 -53.08 -27.26
C GLY A 84 4.42 -54.55 -27.73
N PRO A 85 4.23 -54.90 -29.04
CA PRO A 85 3.89 -54.08 -30.23
C PRO A 85 2.87 -54.76 -31.21
N GLY A 86 2.64 -54.17 -32.40
CA GLY A 86 1.97 -54.77 -33.60
C GLY A 86 1.42 -53.68 -34.53
N SER A 87 1.93 -53.40 -35.74
CA SER A 87 2.01 -54.19 -37.01
C SER A 87 0.65 -54.29 -37.75
N GLY A 88 0.47 -53.85 -39.01
CA GLY A 88 1.38 -53.14 -39.94
C GLY A 88 0.81 -53.02 -41.38
N SER A 89 1.37 -52.15 -42.24
CA SER A 89 0.99 -51.85 -43.66
C SER A 89 -0.44 -51.30 -43.89
N GLU A 90 -0.79 -50.53 -44.94
CA GLU A 90 -0.14 -50.23 -46.25
C GLU A 90 -0.41 -48.76 -46.70
N ALA A 91 0.06 -48.34 -47.89
CA ALA A 91 -0.05 -46.97 -48.46
C ALA A 91 0.08 -47.02 -50.02
N PRO A 92 0.15 -45.93 -50.84
CA PRO A 92 0.12 -44.48 -50.57
C PRO A 92 -0.74 -43.66 -51.59
N GLU A 93 -0.22 -42.52 -52.09
CA GLU A 93 -0.69 -41.56 -53.12
C GLU A 93 -1.71 -40.49 -52.64
N LEU A 94 -1.49 -39.16 -52.70
CA LEU A 94 -0.70 -38.17 -53.48
C LEU A 94 -1.52 -37.36 -54.52
N SER A 95 -1.37 -36.04 -54.45
CA SER A 95 -2.09 -34.96 -55.16
C SER A 95 -1.29 -34.46 -56.40
N PRO A 96 -1.61 -33.31 -57.06
CA PRO A 96 -2.86 -32.52 -57.18
C PRO A 96 -3.17 -32.10 -58.66
N SER A 97 -4.24 -31.31 -58.91
CA SER A 97 -4.16 -30.05 -59.71
C SER A 97 -5.50 -29.28 -59.78
N PRO A 98 -5.49 -27.95 -60.05
CA PRO A 98 -6.66 -27.11 -60.32
C PRO A 98 -6.84 -26.77 -61.82
N ASP A 99 -7.99 -26.22 -62.23
CA ASP A 99 -8.10 -25.10 -63.18
C ASP A 99 -9.56 -24.56 -63.31
N ALA A 100 -9.75 -23.42 -63.99
CA ALA A 100 -11.02 -22.72 -64.25
C ALA A 100 -10.87 -21.82 -65.51
N PRO A 101 -11.80 -20.92 -65.92
CA PRO A 101 -13.26 -20.79 -65.70
C PRO A 101 -14.05 -20.58 -67.05
N THR A 102 -15.33 -20.12 -66.99
CA THR A 102 -16.03 -19.29 -68.03
C THR A 102 -16.43 -19.95 -69.39
N THR A 103 -17.51 -19.62 -70.16
CA THR A 103 -18.68 -18.68 -70.06
C THR A 103 -19.83 -19.10 -71.05
N LEU A 104 -21.04 -18.52 -70.92
CA LEU A 104 -22.17 -18.42 -71.91
C LEU A 104 -22.89 -19.77 -72.24
N GLU A 105 -24.16 -19.83 -72.73
CA GLU A 105 -25.20 -18.83 -73.09
C GLU A 105 -26.64 -19.41 -72.86
N GLU A 106 -27.71 -18.61 -73.04
CA GLU A 106 -29.14 -19.02 -72.87
C GLU A 106 -29.89 -19.01 -74.24
N PRO A 107 -31.00 -19.76 -74.45
CA PRO A 107 -32.33 -19.34 -73.95
C PRO A 107 -33.35 -20.47 -73.60
N ALA A 108 -34.47 -20.09 -72.98
CA ALA A 108 -35.70 -20.89 -72.73
C ALA A 108 -36.68 -20.90 -73.96
N PRO A 109 -37.96 -21.38 -73.91
CA PRO A 109 -38.73 -22.03 -72.83
C PRO A 109 -39.65 -23.23 -73.23
N SER A 110 -40.29 -23.90 -72.25
CA SER A 110 -41.69 -24.41 -72.36
C SER A 110 -42.33 -24.70 -70.97
N GLU A 111 -43.62 -24.39 -70.82
CA GLU A 111 -44.47 -24.60 -69.63
C GLU A 111 -45.39 -25.83 -69.77
N PRO A 112 -46.19 -26.23 -68.75
CA PRO A 112 -45.94 -26.24 -67.31
C PRO A 112 -46.30 -27.61 -66.66
N ALA A 113 -46.03 -27.76 -65.36
CA ALA A 113 -46.71 -28.73 -64.51
C ALA A 113 -47.24 -28.00 -63.26
N GLU A 114 -48.50 -28.25 -62.90
CA GLU A 114 -49.20 -27.47 -61.87
C GLU A 114 -48.57 -27.66 -60.47
N ALA A 115 -48.13 -26.56 -59.86
CA ALA A 115 -47.74 -26.55 -58.46
C ALA A 115 -49.02 -26.64 -57.60
N SER A 116 -49.16 -27.72 -56.83
CA SER A 116 -50.23 -27.83 -55.84
C SER A 116 -50.09 -26.70 -54.82
N GLU A 117 -51.14 -25.88 -54.68
CA GLU A 117 -51.18 -24.73 -53.76
C GLU A 117 -50.77 -25.17 -52.33
N PRO A 118 -49.81 -24.48 -51.69
CA PRO A 118 -49.38 -24.85 -50.34
C PRO A 118 -50.55 -24.70 -49.37
N PRO A 119 -50.69 -25.62 -48.38
CA PRO A 119 -51.82 -25.59 -47.46
C PRO A 119 -51.86 -24.26 -46.71
N ALA A 120 -53.02 -23.59 -46.76
CA ALA A 120 -53.20 -22.26 -46.18
C ALA A 120 -52.73 -22.20 -44.71
N PRO A 121 -52.06 -21.11 -44.27
CA PRO A 121 -51.42 -21.05 -42.96
C PRO A 121 -52.43 -21.27 -41.84
N THR A 122 -52.19 -22.34 -41.05
CA THR A 122 -53.14 -22.85 -40.04
C THR A 122 -53.41 -21.88 -38.90
N PHE A 123 -52.54 -20.88 -38.72
CA PHE A 123 -52.73 -19.73 -37.86
C PHE A 123 -52.28 -18.47 -38.61
N THR A 124 -52.84 -17.31 -38.25
CA THR A 124 -52.44 -16.01 -38.77
C THR A 124 -51.97 -15.11 -37.62
N ALA A 125 -51.01 -14.23 -37.91
CA ALA A 125 -50.55 -13.20 -36.98
C ALA A 125 -51.16 -11.85 -37.39
N SER A 126 -51.71 -11.09 -36.43
CA SER A 126 -52.53 -9.91 -36.71
C SER A 126 -52.20 -8.71 -35.82
N GLY A 127 -52.75 -7.53 -36.14
CA GLY A 127 -52.56 -6.33 -35.32
C GLY A 127 -51.09 -5.98 -35.08
N ALA A 128 -50.76 -5.60 -33.85
CA ALA A 128 -49.40 -5.22 -33.46
C ALA A 128 -48.41 -6.40 -33.44
N ILE A 129 -48.88 -7.61 -33.12
CA ILE A 129 -48.06 -8.83 -33.15
C ILE A 129 -47.72 -9.23 -34.60
N GLY A 130 -48.71 -9.23 -35.49
CA GLY A 130 -48.52 -9.44 -36.93
C GLY A 130 -47.62 -8.39 -37.57
N ALA A 131 -47.80 -7.11 -37.24
CA ALA A 131 -46.91 -6.05 -37.72
C ALA A 131 -45.44 -6.24 -37.28
N LYS A 132 -45.22 -6.68 -36.03
CA LYS A 132 -43.87 -7.01 -35.51
C LYS A 132 -43.25 -8.23 -36.21
N TRP A 133 -44.05 -9.27 -36.45
CA TRP A 133 -43.63 -10.48 -37.17
C TRP A 133 -43.24 -10.17 -38.63
N LEU A 134 -44.10 -9.46 -39.36
CA LEU A 134 -43.83 -9.00 -40.73
C LEU A 134 -42.58 -8.11 -40.79
N GLY A 135 -42.43 -7.17 -39.84
CA GLY A 135 -41.24 -6.32 -39.69
C GLY A 135 -39.95 -7.07 -39.33
N MET A 136 -40.02 -8.38 -39.05
CA MET A 136 -38.88 -9.26 -38.80
C MET A 136 -38.71 -10.34 -39.89
N GLY A 137 -39.37 -10.19 -41.04
CA GLY A 137 -39.29 -11.07 -42.21
C GLY A 137 -40.46 -12.05 -42.36
N GLY A 138 -41.46 -12.01 -41.48
CA GLY A 138 -42.60 -12.91 -41.49
C GLY A 138 -42.18 -14.38 -41.40
N ALA A 139 -42.79 -15.23 -42.22
CA ALA A 139 -42.49 -16.67 -42.32
C ALA A 139 -41.02 -16.98 -42.64
N ALA A 140 -40.38 -16.15 -43.48
CA ALA A 140 -38.96 -16.28 -43.83
C ALA A 140 -38.03 -15.63 -42.78
N GLY A 141 -38.60 -15.01 -41.73
CA GLY A 141 -37.88 -14.34 -40.66
C GLY A 141 -37.40 -15.28 -39.56
N VAL A 142 -36.62 -14.74 -38.62
CA VAL A 142 -36.02 -15.50 -37.49
C VAL A 142 -37.04 -16.12 -36.51
N LEU A 143 -38.33 -15.82 -36.68
CA LEU A 143 -39.45 -16.40 -35.92
C LEU A 143 -40.11 -17.59 -36.62
N GLY A 144 -39.98 -17.76 -37.94
CA GLY A 144 -40.76 -18.74 -38.69
C GLY A 144 -42.26 -18.46 -38.68
N GLU A 145 -43.07 -19.48 -38.98
CA GLU A 145 -44.53 -19.37 -39.03
C GLU A 145 -45.19 -19.30 -37.64
N PRO A 146 -46.40 -18.71 -37.51
CA PRO A 146 -47.19 -18.76 -36.28
C PRO A 146 -47.70 -20.19 -36.02
N ILE A 147 -47.39 -20.74 -34.85
CA ILE A 147 -47.79 -22.10 -34.41
C ILE A 147 -48.89 -22.07 -33.34
N SER A 148 -49.49 -20.90 -33.11
CA SER A 148 -50.70 -20.76 -32.29
C SER A 148 -51.55 -19.60 -32.78
N LYS A 149 -52.82 -19.59 -32.38
CA LYS A 149 -53.60 -18.34 -32.32
C LYS A 149 -52.94 -17.34 -31.38
N GLU A 150 -53.18 -16.06 -31.62
CA GLU A 150 -52.91 -15.01 -30.64
C GLU A 150 -53.85 -15.20 -29.42
N TYR A 151 -53.31 -14.99 -28.21
CA TYR A 151 -54.05 -15.05 -26.96
C TYR A 151 -53.82 -13.77 -26.17
N CYS A 152 -54.90 -13.05 -25.86
CA CYS A 152 -54.89 -11.89 -24.98
C CYS A 152 -55.55 -12.22 -23.63
N ALA A 153 -54.83 -11.93 -22.55
CA ALA A 153 -55.39 -11.99 -21.20
C ALA A 153 -56.15 -10.70 -20.84
N GLU A 154 -57.06 -10.76 -19.87
CA GLU A 154 -57.81 -9.61 -19.34
C GLU A 154 -56.90 -8.46 -18.83
N SER A 155 -55.64 -8.77 -18.50
CA SER A 155 -54.61 -7.80 -18.13
C SER A 155 -54.07 -6.94 -19.28
N GLY A 156 -54.57 -7.12 -20.51
CA GLY A 156 -54.08 -6.41 -21.71
C GLY A 156 -52.73 -6.92 -22.24
N LEU A 157 -52.29 -8.11 -21.78
CA LEU A 157 -51.14 -8.81 -22.33
C LEU A 157 -51.58 -9.79 -23.42
N CYS A 158 -51.20 -9.51 -24.67
CA CYS A 158 -51.33 -10.44 -25.79
C CYS A 158 -50.02 -11.21 -26.02
N GLN A 159 -50.12 -12.45 -26.51
CA GLN A 159 -48.98 -13.26 -26.93
C GLN A 159 -49.33 -14.20 -28.09
N GLN A 160 -48.37 -14.50 -28.94
CA GLN A 160 -48.47 -15.54 -29.98
C GLN A 160 -47.16 -16.33 -30.07
N LYS A 161 -47.27 -17.64 -30.34
CA LYS A 161 -46.14 -18.54 -30.51
C LYS A 161 -45.81 -18.68 -31.99
N PHE A 162 -44.52 -18.71 -32.29
CA PHE A 162 -43.94 -18.95 -33.60
C PHE A 162 -42.86 -20.04 -33.49
N GLU A 163 -42.45 -20.64 -34.60
CA GLU A 163 -41.47 -21.73 -34.61
C GLU A 163 -40.11 -21.38 -33.97
N GLY A 164 -39.72 -20.10 -34.04
CA GLY A 164 -38.45 -19.54 -33.57
C GLY A 164 -38.55 -18.68 -32.31
N GLY A 165 -39.75 -18.53 -31.70
CA GLY A 165 -39.91 -17.73 -30.49
C GLY A 165 -41.35 -17.37 -30.15
N LEU A 166 -41.52 -16.44 -29.20
CA LEU A 166 -42.80 -15.80 -28.91
C LEU A 166 -42.72 -14.31 -29.23
N ILE A 167 -43.84 -13.73 -29.65
CA ILE A 167 -44.08 -12.28 -29.56
C ILE A 167 -45.05 -12.05 -28.41
N TYR A 168 -44.74 -11.06 -27.57
CA TYR A 168 -45.63 -10.50 -26.57
C TYR A 168 -46.00 -9.07 -26.96
N TRP A 169 -47.20 -8.62 -26.62
CA TRP A 169 -47.64 -7.24 -26.78
C TRP A 169 -48.39 -6.73 -25.55
N THR A 170 -48.11 -5.50 -25.15
CA THR A 170 -48.96 -4.70 -24.25
C THR A 170 -49.23 -3.33 -24.86
N GLY A 171 -50.32 -2.68 -24.45
CA GLY A 171 -50.58 -1.28 -24.82
C GLY A 171 -49.60 -0.26 -24.21
N ALA A 172 -48.70 -0.67 -23.31
CA ALA A 172 -47.74 0.21 -22.63
C ALA A 172 -46.31 0.11 -23.21
N ASP A 173 -45.88 -1.10 -23.59
CA ASP A 173 -44.51 -1.39 -24.03
C ASP A 173 -44.45 -1.69 -25.55
N GLY A 174 -45.56 -2.11 -26.16
CA GLY A 174 -45.60 -2.51 -27.56
C GLY A 174 -45.22 -3.98 -27.79
N ALA A 175 -44.88 -4.32 -29.04
CA ALA A 175 -44.65 -5.71 -29.47
C ALA A 175 -43.16 -6.09 -29.42
N HIS A 176 -42.82 -7.07 -28.57
CA HIS A 176 -41.45 -7.52 -28.32
C HIS A 176 -41.30 -9.04 -28.36
N THR A 177 -40.15 -9.49 -28.84
CA THR A 177 -39.86 -10.90 -29.12
C THR A 177 -39.05 -11.57 -28.02
N VAL A 178 -39.23 -12.88 -27.84
CA VAL A 178 -38.28 -13.76 -27.14
C VAL A 178 -37.94 -14.92 -28.06
N LEU A 179 -36.76 -14.86 -28.69
CA LEU A 179 -36.31 -15.83 -29.68
C LEU A 179 -35.82 -17.11 -28.99
N SER A 180 -36.42 -18.26 -29.32
CA SER A 180 -36.13 -19.55 -28.68
C SER A 180 -34.96 -20.31 -29.29
N LYS A 181 -34.61 -20.02 -30.55
CA LYS A 181 -33.54 -20.69 -31.32
C LYS A 181 -32.37 -19.76 -31.67
N THR A 182 -32.67 -18.50 -31.99
CA THR A 182 -31.73 -17.55 -32.64
C THR A 182 -31.28 -16.40 -31.74
N GLY A 183 -31.90 -16.21 -30.58
CA GLY A 183 -31.45 -15.28 -29.54
C GLY A 183 -30.68 -16.02 -28.44
N HIS A 184 -29.72 -15.34 -27.80
CA HIS A 184 -28.88 -15.93 -26.77
C HIS A 184 -29.58 -15.95 -25.40
N THR A 185 -30.46 -14.97 -25.13
CA THR A 185 -31.14 -14.80 -23.84
C THR A 185 -32.45 -15.58 -23.75
N GLY A 186 -33.16 -15.76 -24.87
CA GLY A 186 -34.46 -16.45 -24.89
C GLY A 186 -34.44 -17.90 -24.39
N PRO A 187 -33.45 -18.75 -24.72
CA PRO A 187 -33.33 -20.09 -24.14
C PRO A 187 -33.30 -20.09 -22.60
N ALA A 188 -32.64 -19.09 -21.99
CA ALA A 188 -32.58 -18.91 -20.54
C ALA A 188 -33.86 -18.31 -19.92
N PHE A 189 -34.68 -17.60 -20.72
CA PHE A 189 -36.04 -17.22 -20.35
C PHE A 189 -36.94 -18.46 -20.27
N PHE A 190 -37.02 -19.26 -21.34
CA PHE A 190 -37.92 -20.42 -21.40
C PHE A 190 -37.58 -21.48 -20.35
N THR A 191 -36.31 -21.88 -20.24
CA THR A 191 -35.85 -22.82 -19.20
C THR A 191 -35.91 -22.23 -17.78
N GLY A 192 -35.85 -20.90 -17.65
CA GLY A 192 -35.93 -20.19 -16.37
C GLY A 192 -37.35 -19.93 -15.86
N GLY A 193 -38.39 -20.55 -16.43
CA GLY A 193 -39.80 -20.37 -16.02
C GLY A 193 -40.55 -19.25 -16.75
N GLY A 194 -39.94 -18.65 -17.77
CA GLY A 194 -40.57 -17.74 -18.73
C GLY A 194 -41.39 -16.61 -18.11
N LEU A 195 -42.59 -16.40 -18.65
CA LEU A 195 -43.52 -15.33 -18.27
C LEU A 195 -43.79 -15.27 -16.74
N ALA A 196 -43.89 -16.41 -16.07
CA ALA A 196 -44.17 -16.47 -14.63
C ALA A 196 -43.00 -15.97 -13.75
N VAL A 197 -41.76 -16.12 -14.22
CA VAL A 197 -40.56 -15.71 -13.47
C VAL A 197 -40.06 -14.34 -13.91
N PHE A 198 -40.07 -14.05 -15.22
CA PHE A 198 -39.49 -12.83 -15.78
C PHE A 198 -40.53 -11.72 -16.04
N GLY A 199 -41.81 -12.04 -16.17
CA GLY A 199 -42.77 -11.16 -16.84
C GLY A 199 -42.58 -11.19 -18.35
N TYR A 200 -43.28 -10.32 -19.06
CA TYR A 200 -43.15 -10.14 -20.51
C TYR A 200 -41.91 -9.28 -20.85
N PRO A 201 -41.33 -9.41 -22.06
CA PRO A 201 -40.23 -8.54 -22.51
C PRO A 201 -40.68 -7.09 -22.66
N VAL A 202 -39.85 -6.15 -22.18
CA VAL A 202 -40.03 -4.68 -22.32
C VAL A 202 -38.98 -4.10 -23.27
N GLY A 203 -38.71 -4.87 -24.32
CA GLY A 203 -37.63 -4.69 -25.27
C GLY A 203 -37.22 -6.04 -25.87
N ASP A 204 -36.85 -6.04 -27.14
CA ASP A 204 -36.24 -7.20 -27.79
C ASP A 204 -34.83 -7.50 -27.23
N GLU A 205 -34.21 -8.61 -27.62
CA GLU A 205 -32.80 -8.85 -27.33
C GLU A 205 -31.92 -7.84 -28.08
N THR A 206 -31.00 -7.18 -27.37
CA THR A 206 -30.15 -6.10 -27.89
C THR A 206 -28.67 -6.43 -27.75
N THR A 207 -27.88 -6.20 -28.80
CA THR A 207 -26.42 -6.33 -28.75
C THR A 207 -25.82 -5.24 -27.86
N VAL A 208 -24.89 -5.63 -26.98
CA VAL A 208 -24.21 -4.75 -26.02
C VAL A 208 -22.71 -5.04 -25.99
N PRO A 209 -21.86 -4.13 -25.48
CA PRO A 209 -20.44 -4.42 -25.31
C PRO A 209 -20.19 -5.69 -24.48
N GLY A 210 -19.72 -6.75 -25.14
CA GLY A 210 -19.45 -8.06 -24.53
C GLY A 210 -20.57 -9.10 -24.59
N GLY A 211 -21.65 -8.88 -25.35
CA GLY A 211 -22.69 -9.91 -25.55
C GLY A 211 -24.06 -9.34 -25.94
N THR A 212 -25.13 -9.92 -25.40
CA THR A 212 -26.52 -9.45 -25.64
C THR A 212 -27.31 -9.31 -24.34
N LEU A 213 -28.37 -8.51 -24.37
CA LEU A 213 -29.17 -8.16 -23.19
C LEU A 213 -30.66 -8.04 -23.55
N GLN A 214 -31.52 -8.65 -22.74
CA GLN A 214 -32.96 -8.47 -22.78
C GLN A 214 -33.52 -8.04 -21.41
N LYS A 215 -34.57 -7.20 -21.43
CA LYS A 215 -35.23 -6.63 -20.25
C LYS A 215 -36.67 -7.15 -20.14
N PHE A 216 -37.15 -7.42 -18.92
CA PHE A 216 -38.50 -7.94 -18.69
C PHE A 216 -39.23 -7.17 -17.59
N SER A 217 -40.57 -7.14 -17.64
CA SER A 217 -41.43 -6.27 -16.81
C SER A 217 -41.39 -6.56 -15.30
N SER A 218 -40.87 -7.72 -14.87
CA SER A 218 -40.56 -7.97 -13.44
C SER A 218 -39.34 -7.19 -12.92
N GLY A 219 -38.61 -6.46 -13.78
CA GLY A 219 -37.33 -5.83 -13.44
C GLY A 219 -36.14 -6.79 -13.45
N LYS A 220 -36.34 -8.02 -13.93
CA LYS A 220 -35.23 -8.93 -14.27
C LYS A 220 -34.71 -8.62 -15.66
N LEU A 221 -33.40 -8.77 -15.83
CA LEU A 221 -32.69 -8.75 -17.09
C LEU A 221 -32.01 -10.11 -17.28
N LEU A 222 -31.92 -10.55 -18.52
CA LEU A 222 -31.04 -11.62 -18.95
C LEU A 222 -29.90 -10.98 -19.76
N VAL A 223 -28.66 -11.35 -19.45
CA VAL A 223 -27.48 -10.85 -20.15
C VAL A 223 -26.59 -12.04 -20.51
N TRP A 224 -26.40 -12.26 -21.80
CA TRP A 224 -25.42 -13.22 -22.32
C TRP A 224 -24.03 -12.57 -22.36
N ASN A 225 -22.99 -13.30 -21.93
CA ASN A 225 -21.63 -12.76 -21.78
C ASN A 225 -20.63 -13.21 -22.87
N GLY A 226 -21.11 -13.86 -23.93
CA GLY A 226 -20.29 -14.57 -24.90
C GLY A 226 -20.22 -16.08 -24.68
N THR A 227 -20.77 -16.62 -23.59
CA THR A 227 -20.80 -18.06 -23.29
C THR A 227 -22.06 -18.47 -22.52
N GLU A 228 -22.34 -17.81 -21.39
CA GLU A 228 -23.46 -18.11 -20.49
C GLU A 228 -24.42 -16.91 -20.35
N VAL A 229 -25.63 -17.17 -19.87
CA VAL A 229 -26.64 -16.13 -19.58
C VAL A 229 -26.81 -15.95 -18.07
N PHE A 230 -26.53 -14.75 -17.58
CA PHE A 230 -26.74 -14.39 -16.17
C PHE A 230 -27.94 -13.47 -15.98
N ARG A 231 -28.46 -13.49 -14.75
CA ARG A 231 -29.62 -12.71 -14.32
C ARG A 231 -29.16 -11.47 -13.56
N ILE A 232 -29.74 -10.32 -13.87
CA ILE A 232 -29.57 -9.08 -13.11
C ILE A 232 -30.95 -8.60 -12.67
N TRP A 233 -31.11 -8.25 -11.40
CA TRP A 233 -32.34 -7.68 -10.85
C TRP A 233 -32.18 -6.15 -10.73
N SER A 234 -32.70 -5.39 -11.69
CA SER A 234 -32.46 -3.93 -11.79
C SER A 234 -33.15 -3.11 -10.70
N ARG A 235 -34.24 -3.65 -10.11
CA ARG A 235 -34.97 -3.05 -8.97
C ARG A 235 -34.27 -3.27 -7.62
N GLY A 236 -33.03 -3.78 -7.62
CA GLY A 236 -32.26 -4.14 -6.43
C GLY A 236 -30.94 -3.40 -6.37
N ALA A 237 -30.29 -3.41 -5.20
CA ALA A 237 -29.17 -2.53 -4.95
C ALA A 237 -27.95 -2.79 -5.86
N ILE A 238 -27.69 -4.04 -6.23
CA ILE A 238 -26.58 -4.39 -7.13
C ILE A 238 -26.92 -4.05 -8.59
N GLY A 239 -28.06 -4.54 -9.11
CA GLY A 239 -28.45 -4.28 -10.50
C GLY A 239 -28.74 -2.80 -10.79
N GLY A 240 -29.33 -2.06 -9.85
CA GLY A 240 -29.53 -0.62 -9.95
C GLY A 240 -28.22 0.17 -9.92
N PHE A 241 -27.24 -0.26 -9.11
CA PHE A 241 -25.91 0.35 -9.09
C PHE A 241 -25.10 0.04 -10.35
N TRP A 242 -25.20 -1.18 -10.91
CA TRP A 242 -24.64 -1.52 -12.21
C TRP A 242 -25.24 -0.65 -13.33
N ALA A 243 -26.57 -0.47 -13.34
CA ALA A 243 -27.25 0.40 -14.29
C ALA A 243 -26.77 1.86 -14.18
N ALA A 244 -26.66 2.40 -12.96
CA ALA A 244 -26.16 3.75 -12.69
C ALA A 244 -24.68 3.98 -13.08
N LEU A 245 -23.89 2.91 -13.26
CA LEU A 245 -22.52 2.96 -13.77
C LEU A 245 -22.43 2.87 -15.31
N GLY A 246 -23.56 2.86 -16.02
CA GLY A 246 -23.60 2.67 -17.47
C GLY A 246 -23.67 1.21 -17.91
N SER A 247 -24.13 0.30 -17.05
CA SER A 247 -24.34 -1.12 -17.34
C SER A 247 -23.07 -1.79 -17.91
N THR A 248 -23.16 -2.44 -19.09
CA THR A 248 -22.05 -3.11 -19.78
C THR A 248 -20.92 -2.15 -20.20
N ALA A 249 -21.20 -0.89 -20.55
CA ALA A 249 -20.15 0.08 -20.82
C ALA A 249 -19.35 0.46 -19.56
N GLY A 250 -20.00 0.39 -18.39
CA GLY A 250 -19.40 0.62 -17.08
C GLY A 250 -18.54 -0.55 -16.60
N LEU A 251 -19.18 -1.57 -16.02
CA LEU A 251 -18.48 -2.71 -15.39
C LEU A 251 -18.40 -3.96 -16.28
N GLY A 252 -18.90 -3.90 -17.51
CA GLY A 252 -18.95 -5.05 -18.41
C GLY A 252 -20.18 -5.94 -18.17
N VAL A 253 -20.27 -7.00 -18.96
CA VAL A 253 -21.23 -8.09 -18.77
C VAL A 253 -21.00 -8.83 -17.44
N PRO A 254 -22.06 -9.38 -16.82
CA PRO A 254 -21.94 -10.23 -15.65
C PRO A 254 -21.14 -11.51 -15.93
N LEU A 255 -20.47 -12.01 -14.89
CA LEU A 255 -19.76 -13.29 -14.82
C LEU A 255 -20.31 -14.20 -13.71
N SER A 256 -21.40 -13.78 -13.06
CA SER A 256 -22.15 -14.58 -12.08
C SER A 256 -23.58 -14.07 -12.00
N ASN A 257 -24.48 -14.88 -11.43
CA ASN A 257 -25.71 -14.36 -10.83
C ASN A 257 -25.38 -13.58 -9.54
N GLU A 258 -26.35 -12.86 -8.99
CA GLU A 258 -26.21 -12.24 -7.66
C GLU A 258 -26.27 -13.32 -6.57
N THR A 259 -25.27 -13.33 -5.68
CA THR A 259 -25.13 -14.29 -4.58
C THR A 259 -25.21 -13.55 -3.25
N CYS A 260 -26.20 -13.92 -2.43
CA CYS A 260 -26.45 -13.35 -1.10
C CYS A 260 -26.04 -14.34 0.02
N GLY A 261 -26.00 -13.84 1.26
CA GLY A 261 -25.63 -14.63 2.44
C GLY A 261 -24.20 -14.36 2.93
N LEU A 262 -23.54 -13.32 2.44
CA LEU A 262 -22.27 -12.85 3.01
C LEU A 262 -22.49 -12.30 4.43
N ARG A 263 -21.41 -12.24 5.22
CA ARG A 263 -21.37 -11.67 6.57
C ARG A 263 -22.17 -10.37 6.70
N ASN A 264 -22.94 -10.23 7.78
CA ASN A 264 -23.84 -9.11 8.04
C ASN A 264 -24.95 -8.92 6.98
N GLY A 265 -25.37 -9.99 6.30
CA GLY A 265 -26.47 -9.99 5.33
C GLY A 265 -26.12 -9.36 3.98
N GLY A 266 -24.86 -9.47 3.55
CA GLY A 266 -24.41 -8.91 2.27
C GLY A 266 -24.66 -9.80 1.06
N CYS A 267 -24.53 -9.19 -0.12
CA CYS A 267 -24.61 -9.85 -1.42
C CYS A 267 -23.46 -9.38 -2.35
N TYR A 268 -23.17 -10.14 -3.40
CA TYR A 268 -22.24 -9.73 -4.45
C TYR A 268 -22.66 -10.22 -5.84
N GLN A 269 -22.20 -9.55 -6.89
CA GLN A 269 -22.25 -10.03 -8.27
C GLN A 269 -20.97 -9.64 -9.00
N SER A 270 -20.40 -10.58 -9.77
CA SER A 270 -19.18 -10.35 -10.56
C SER A 270 -19.50 -9.94 -11.98
N PHE A 271 -18.67 -9.06 -12.54
CA PHE A 271 -18.73 -8.53 -13.91
C PHE A 271 -17.31 -8.51 -14.49
N SER A 272 -17.17 -8.42 -15.82
CA SER A 272 -15.86 -8.56 -16.46
C SER A 272 -14.84 -7.45 -16.12
N ARG A 273 -15.26 -6.32 -15.53
CA ARG A 273 -14.38 -5.22 -15.10
C ARG A 273 -14.38 -4.97 -13.59
N GLY A 274 -15.00 -5.84 -12.78
CA GLY A 274 -15.03 -5.76 -11.32
C GLY A 274 -16.19 -6.52 -10.67
N THR A 275 -16.23 -6.55 -9.33
CA THR A 275 -17.33 -7.15 -8.56
C THR A 275 -18.05 -6.06 -7.76
N ILE A 276 -19.38 -6.01 -7.84
CA ILE A 276 -20.21 -5.19 -6.96
C ILE A 276 -20.46 -5.99 -5.68
N TYR A 277 -20.22 -5.37 -4.53
CA TYR A 277 -20.65 -5.86 -3.22
C TYR A 277 -21.70 -4.91 -2.65
N TRP A 278 -22.68 -5.47 -1.96
CA TRP A 278 -23.69 -4.74 -1.20
C TRP A 278 -23.72 -5.25 0.24
N SER A 279 -23.93 -4.34 1.19
CA SER A 279 -24.37 -4.67 2.54
C SER A 279 -25.38 -3.62 3.03
N PRO A 280 -26.25 -3.95 4.01
CA PRO A 280 -27.17 -2.98 4.62
C PRO A 280 -26.47 -1.73 5.17
N ALA A 281 -25.22 -1.86 5.61
CA ALA A 281 -24.45 -0.78 6.24
C ALA A 281 -23.65 0.10 5.27
N THR A 282 -23.39 -0.36 4.03
CA THR A 282 -22.54 0.36 3.06
C THR A 282 -23.25 0.74 1.75
N GLY A 283 -24.39 0.11 1.46
CA GLY A 283 -24.96 0.12 0.12
C GLY A 283 -24.07 -0.61 -0.88
N ALA A 284 -24.38 -0.45 -2.17
CA ALA A 284 -23.68 -1.09 -3.27
C ALA A 284 -22.43 -0.29 -3.67
N ARG A 285 -21.29 -0.97 -3.80
CA ARG A 285 -19.99 -0.43 -4.20
C ARG A 285 -19.23 -1.46 -5.03
N PHE A 286 -18.45 -1.01 -6.02
CA PHE A 286 -17.60 -1.92 -6.81
C PHE A 286 -16.18 -1.98 -6.25
N VAL A 287 -15.57 -3.16 -6.32
CA VAL A 287 -14.13 -3.40 -6.15
C VAL A 287 -13.59 -3.98 -7.46
N ARG A 288 -12.37 -3.61 -7.86
CA ARG A 288 -11.72 -4.16 -9.07
C ARG A 288 -10.19 -4.20 -8.94
N GLY A 289 -9.54 -4.86 -9.91
CA GLY A 289 -8.09 -4.80 -10.13
C GLY A 289 -7.23 -5.10 -8.90
N ALA A 290 -6.08 -4.43 -8.80
CA ALA A 290 -5.12 -4.64 -7.71
C ALA A 290 -5.72 -4.42 -6.30
N ILE A 291 -6.66 -3.48 -6.16
CA ILE A 291 -7.33 -3.19 -4.88
C ILE A 291 -8.26 -4.35 -4.48
N GLN A 292 -9.03 -4.91 -5.41
CA GLN A 292 -9.84 -6.11 -5.16
C GLN A 292 -8.96 -7.31 -4.80
N THR A 293 -7.88 -7.54 -5.55
CA THR A 293 -6.92 -8.63 -5.26
C THR A 293 -6.35 -8.47 -3.86
N ARG A 294 -5.97 -7.25 -3.45
CA ARG A 294 -5.43 -6.99 -2.10
C ARG A 294 -6.46 -7.13 -0.99
N TRP A 295 -7.69 -6.67 -1.22
CA TRP A 295 -8.79 -6.84 -0.26
C TRP A 295 -9.14 -8.33 -0.08
N LYS A 296 -9.24 -9.10 -1.17
CA LYS A 296 -9.36 -10.57 -1.12
C LYS A 296 -8.18 -11.22 -0.38
N SER A 297 -6.94 -10.80 -0.64
CA SER A 297 -5.73 -11.34 0.01
C SER A 297 -5.63 -11.07 1.52
N VAL A 298 -6.54 -10.30 2.12
CA VAL A 298 -6.60 -10.09 3.57
C VAL A 298 -7.90 -10.62 4.21
N GLY A 299 -8.74 -11.33 3.44
CA GLY A 299 -10.00 -11.93 3.90
C GLY A 299 -11.27 -11.14 3.55
N ALA A 300 -11.20 -10.18 2.61
CA ALA A 300 -12.35 -9.44 2.07
C ALA A 300 -13.30 -8.89 3.16
N GLN A 301 -14.62 -9.06 3.01
CA GLN A 301 -15.63 -8.63 3.98
C GLN A 301 -15.54 -9.32 5.35
N ASP A 302 -14.92 -10.50 5.43
CA ASP A 302 -14.80 -11.29 6.66
C ASP A 302 -13.59 -10.87 7.50
N SER A 303 -12.65 -10.15 6.87
CA SER A 303 -11.53 -9.50 7.53
C SER A 303 -11.93 -8.32 8.43
N VAL A 304 -10.91 -7.72 9.06
CA VAL A 304 -11.01 -6.42 9.75
C VAL A 304 -11.32 -5.24 8.82
N MET A 305 -11.15 -5.38 7.50
CA MET A 305 -11.48 -4.30 6.55
C MET A 305 -12.98 -4.14 6.34
N GLY A 306 -13.76 -5.21 6.47
CA GLY A 306 -15.18 -5.21 6.17
C GLY A 306 -15.50 -4.85 4.71
N TYR A 307 -16.71 -4.35 4.48
CA TYR A 307 -17.20 -3.98 3.15
C TYR A 307 -16.59 -2.68 2.62
N PRO A 308 -16.52 -2.50 1.29
CA PRO A 308 -16.23 -1.21 0.66
C PRO A 308 -17.29 -0.16 1.03
N VAL A 309 -16.85 1.01 1.49
CA VAL A 309 -17.68 2.17 1.83
C VAL A 309 -17.75 3.16 0.66
N THR A 310 -16.67 3.26 -0.12
CA THR A 310 -16.66 3.91 -1.44
C THR A 310 -16.39 2.89 -2.54
N SER A 311 -16.70 3.23 -3.78
CA SER A 311 -16.05 2.60 -4.93
C SER A 311 -14.58 3.04 -5.00
N GLU A 312 -13.84 2.51 -5.96
CA GLU A 312 -12.48 2.93 -6.26
C GLU A 312 -12.43 4.40 -6.75
N ILE A 313 -11.55 5.20 -6.15
CA ILE A 313 -11.35 6.63 -6.44
C ILE A 313 -9.95 6.80 -7.04
N CYS A 314 -9.84 6.66 -8.36
CA CYS A 314 -8.62 6.98 -9.12
C CYS A 314 -8.45 8.50 -9.33
N GLY A 315 -7.37 8.91 -10.00
CA GLY A 315 -7.01 10.33 -10.12
C GLY A 315 -6.32 10.88 -8.87
N GLN A 316 -5.70 10.00 -8.06
CA GLN A 316 -4.85 10.40 -6.96
C GLN A 316 -3.46 10.83 -7.49
N PRO A 317 -2.62 11.55 -6.70
CA PRO A 317 -1.26 11.89 -7.10
C PRO A 317 -0.45 10.67 -7.56
N ALA A 318 0.54 10.87 -8.44
CA ALA A 318 1.29 9.78 -9.08
C ALA A 318 0.40 8.71 -9.77
N SER A 319 -0.70 9.15 -10.38
CA SER A 319 -1.68 8.32 -11.11
C SER A 319 -2.28 7.18 -10.28
N GLY A 320 -2.37 7.35 -8.96
CA GLY A 320 -2.85 6.33 -8.04
C GLY A 320 -4.38 6.23 -7.92
N CYS A 321 -4.81 5.23 -7.17
CA CYS A 321 -6.19 4.99 -6.78
C CYS A 321 -6.31 4.70 -5.28
N LEU A 322 -7.47 5.02 -4.71
CA LEU A 322 -7.82 4.85 -3.30
C LEU A 322 -9.21 4.20 -3.21
N GLN A 323 -9.39 3.20 -2.36
CA GLN A 323 -10.73 2.76 -1.95
C GLN A 323 -10.85 2.70 -0.42
N ARG A 324 -11.99 3.17 0.10
CA ARG A 324 -12.30 3.14 1.54
C ARG A 324 -13.18 1.94 1.86
N PHE A 325 -12.89 1.27 2.96
CA PHE A 325 -13.62 0.15 3.53
C PHE A 325 -13.93 0.45 5.01
N GLN A 326 -14.81 -0.33 5.64
CA GLN A 326 -15.27 -0.08 7.01
C GLN A 326 -14.12 0.00 8.05
N GLY A 327 -13.09 -0.82 7.89
CA GLY A 327 -11.92 -0.86 8.81
C GLY A 327 -10.68 -0.09 8.37
N GLY A 328 -10.70 0.59 7.21
CA GLY A 328 -9.54 1.31 6.69
C GLY A 328 -9.55 1.52 5.19
N ASN A 329 -8.41 1.99 4.67
CA ASN A 329 -8.23 2.34 3.26
C ASN A 329 -7.28 1.35 2.57
N ILE A 330 -7.47 1.13 1.27
CA ILE A 330 -6.46 0.52 0.41
C ILE A 330 -6.01 1.57 -0.60
N TYR A 331 -4.71 1.77 -0.70
CA TYR A 331 -4.07 2.66 -1.67
C TYR A 331 -3.30 1.83 -2.71
N TRP A 332 -3.32 2.29 -3.95
CA TRP A 332 -2.47 1.80 -5.04
C TRP A 332 -1.83 2.96 -5.80
N SER A 333 -0.58 2.82 -6.20
CA SER A 333 0.03 3.61 -7.27
C SER A 333 1.09 2.77 -8.00
N PRO A 334 1.44 3.10 -9.26
CA PRO A 334 2.49 2.40 -10.00
C PRO A 334 3.84 2.38 -9.26
N GLY A 335 4.22 3.49 -8.62
CA GLY A 335 5.47 3.64 -7.86
C GLY A 335 5.42 3.16 -6.41
N SER A 336 4.37 2.44 -5.99
CA SER A 336 4.25 1.91 -4.63
C SER A 336 3.74 0.47 -4.54
N GLY A 337 2.94 0.00 -5.50
CA GLY A 337 2.13 -1.21 -5.32
C GLY A 337 0.87 -0.94 -4.47
N VAL A 338 0.23 -2.01 -3.97
CA VAL A 338 -1.09 -1.96 -3.29
C VAL A 338 -1.03 -2.34 -1.81
N TRP A 339 -1.45 -1.43 -0.92
CA TRP A 339 -1.26 -1.58 0.53
C TRP A 339 -2.46 -1.13 1.36
N VAL A 340 -2.68 -1.84 2.47
CA VAL A 340 -3.73 -1.58 3.46
C VAL A 340 -3.22 -0.58 4.50
N VAL A 341 -3.99 0.48 4.77
CA VAL A 341 -3.71 1.49 5.80
C VAL A 341 -4.93 1.64 6.71
N ARG A 342 -4.78 1.36 8.00
CA ARG A 342 -5.89 1.13 8.95
C ARG A 342 -5.55 1.53 10.39
N GLY A 343 -6.55 1.51 11.27
CA GLY A 343 -6.36 1.68 12.72
C GLY A 343 -5.72 3.02 13.11
N ALA A 344 -5.01 3.05 14.24
CA ALA A 344 -4.37 4.27 14.75
C ALA A 344 -3.33 4.84 13.76
N ILE A 345 -2.52 3.98 13.13
CA ILE A 345 -1.57 4.37 12.07
C ILE A 345 -2.31 5.03 10.89
N GLY A 346 -3.43 4.48 10.45
CA GLY A 346 -4.25 5.04 9.38
C GLY A 346 -4.91 6.37 9.76
N GLY A 347 -5.32 6.54 11.02
CA GLY A 347 -5.78 7.82 11.56
C GLY A 347 -4.69 8.89 11.52
N GLN A 348 -3.48 8.58 12.01
CA GLN A 348 -2.33 9.48 11.96
C GLN A 348 -1.93 9.83 10.53
N TYR A 349 -1.95 8.85 9.61
CA TYR A 349 -1.65 9.07 8.19
C TYR A 349 -2.69 9.99 7.53
N ALA A 350 -3.98 9.79 7.81
CA ALA A 350 -5.05 10.66 7.32
C ALA A 350 -4.92 12.09 7.86
N ALA A 351 -4.64 12.26 9.16
CA ALA A 351 -4.40 13.56 9.78
C ALA A 351 -3.15 14.26 9.20
N ALA A 352 -2.15 13.50 8.74
CA ALA A 352 -0.95 14.01 8.07
C ALA A 352 -1.12 14.28 6.56
N GLY A 353 -2.36 14.32 6.03
CA GLY A 353 -2.64 14.57 4.61
C GLY A 353 -2.57 13.34 3.71
N ALA A 354 -2.40 12.14 4.27
CA ALA A 354 -2.30 10.86 3.56
C ALA A 354 -1.31 10.90 2.38
N ASN A 355 -1.70 10.36 1.21
CA ASN A 355 -0.91 10.29 -0.01
C ASN A 355 -0.71 11.65 -0.71
N ARG A 356 -1.21 12.75 -0.13
CA ARG A 356 -0.94 14.14 -0.53
C ARG A 356 -0.02 14.87 0.46
N GLY A 357 0.22 14.30 1.63
CA GLY A 357 1.13 14.84 2.65
C GLY A 357 2.55 14.31 2.54
N LEU A 358 3.42 14.76 3.46
CA LEU A 358 4.87 14.47 3.46
C LEU A 358 5.24 12.98 3.49
N LEU A 359 4.34 12.09 3.91
CA LEU A 359 4.58 10.65 3.91
C LEU A 359 4.39 10.00 2.53
N LEU A 360 3.62 10.61 1.62
CA LEU A 360 3.27 10.05 0.30
C LEU A 360 2.71 8.61 0.43
N TYR A 361 2.79 7.76 -0.60
CA TYR A 361 2.11 6.45 -0.57
C TYR A 361 2.71 5.46 0.44
N PRO A 362 1.91 4.55 1.01
CA PRO A 362 2.42 3.39 1.75
C PRO A 362 3.32 2.51 0.87
N LEU A 363 4.32 1.88 1.48
CA LEU A 363 5.26 0.94 0.87
C LEU A 363 5.21 -0.47 1.48
N SER A 364 4.42 -0.65 2.54
CA SER A 364 4.18 -1.95 3.16
C SER A 364 2.78 -1.99 3.78
N ASN A 365 2.29 -3.17 4.15
CA ASN A 365 1.27 -3.26 5.19
C ASN A 365 1.87 -2.80 6.53
N GLU A 366 1.01 -2.55 7.50
CA GLU A 366 1.37 -2.51 8.92
C GLU A 366 1.98 -3.86 9.35
N LYS A 367 3.11 -3.80 10.08
CA LYS A 367 3.78 -4.93 10.74
C LYS A 367 3.73 -4.72 12.25
N CYS A 368 3.19 -5.68 12.99
CA CYS A 368 3.10 -5.61 14.46
C CYS A 368 3.92 -6.72 15.14
N ALA A 369 4.52 -6.40 16.29
CA ALA A 369 5.14 -7.37 17.20
C ALA A 369 5.18 -6.79 18.63
N GLY A 370 4.87 -7.58 19.66
CA GLY A 370 5.05 -7.21 21.07
C GLY A 370 4.33 -5.91 21.51
N GLY A 371 3.08 -5.70 21.06
CA GLY A 371 2.30 -4.50 21.39
C GLY A 371 2.75 -3.21 20.67
N LYS A 372 3.56 -3.35 19.62
CA LYS A 372 4.10 -2.26 18.80
C LYS A 372 3.82 -2.55 17.33
N CYS A 373 3.51 -1.52 16.55
CA CYS A 373 3.26 -1.62 15.11
C CYS A 373 4.04 -0.56 14.34
N ILE A 374 4.36 -0.84 13.08
CA ILE A 374 5.00 0.09 12.16
C ILE A 374 4.46 -0.07 10.74
N GLN A 375 4.31 1.03 10.01
CA GLN A 375 4.01 1.01 8.57
C GLN A 375 4.93 1.97 7.82
N ASN A 376 5.48 1.50 6.70
CA ASN A 376 6.38 2.27 5.85
C ASN A 376 5.61 3.03 4.77
N PHE A 377 6.09 4.23 4.44
CA PHE A 377 5.57 5.11 3.40
C PHE A 377 6.75 5.70 2.59
N GLN A 378 6.49 6.25 1.41
CA GLN A 378 7.52 6.75 0.50
C GLN A 378 8.38 7.88 1.10
N GLY A 379 7.81 8.71 1.98
CA GLY A 379 8.47 9.81 2.69
C GLY A 379 8.88 9.53 4.14
N GLY A 380 8.63 8.34 4.68
CA GLY A 380 8.94 8.02 6.08
C GLY A 380 8.25 6.76 6.60
N PHE A 381 7.99 6.69 7.90
CA PHE A 381 7.17 5.64 8.50
C PHE A 381 6.37 6.18 9.69
N ILE A 382 5.28 5.48 10.03
CA ILE A 382 4.53 5.73 11.27
C ILE A 382 4.76 4.53 12.18
N GLY A 383 5.22 4.80 13.41
CA GLY A 383 5.25 3.82 14.49
C GLY A 383 4.07 4.03 15.44
N TRP A 384 3.60 2.94 16.04
CA TRP A 384 2.61 2.94 17.11
C TRP A 384 3.08 2.04 18.26
N GLU A 385 2.92 2.50 19.50
CA GLU A 385 3.10 1.68 20.71
C GLU A 385 1.91 1.92 21.64
N GLY A 386 1.33 0.86 22.22
CA GLY A 386 0.05 0.96 22.96
C GLY A 386 0.02 1.95 24.13
N HIS A 387 1.17 2.30 24.70
CA HIS A 387 1.31 3.27 25.80
C HIS A 387 1.75 4.68 25.34
N ALA A 388 2.11 4.86 24.06
CA ALA A 388 2.69 6.11 23.53
C ALA A 388 1.95 6.67 22.30
N GLY A 389 0.96 5.94 21.76
CA GLY A 389 0.20 6.35 20.58
C GLY A 389 1.03 6.29 19.29
N THR A 390 0.63 7.07 18.30
CA THR A 390 1.29 7.16 16.99
C THR A 390 2.36 8.25 16.92
N ARG A 391 3.48 7.97 16.25
CA ARG A 391 4.50 8.96 15.91
C ARG A 391 4.97 8.82 14.46
N ILE A 392 5.08 9.95 13.77
CA ILE A 392 5.61 10.06 12.41
C ILE A 392 7.14 10.19 12.48
N TYR A 393 7.83 9.54 11.55
CA TYR A 393 9.28 9.58 11.41
C TYR A 393 9.67 9.78 9.94
N SER A 394 10.36 10.89 9.65
CA SER A 394 10.78 11.23 8.30
C SER A 394 11.89 10.32 7.76
N LYS A 395 11.89 10.12 6.45
CA LYS A 395 12.96 9.44 5.70
C LYS A 395 14.28 10.23 5.78
N GLY A 396 15.40 9.52 5.76
CA GLY A 396 16.76 10.08 5.79
C GLY A 396 17.44 10.12 7.17
N THR A 397 16.75 9.75 8.24
CA THR A 397 17.33 9.70 9.60
C THR A 397 18.44 8.64 9.72
N GLU A 398 19.41 8.85 10.61
CA GLU A 398 20.53 7.93 10.81
C GLU A 398 20.06 6.55 11.28
N CYS A 399 19.00 6.47 12.10
CA CYS A 399 18.36 5.21 12.47
C CYS A 399 17.79 4.45 11.26
N GLN A 400 17.32 5.14 10.21
CA GLN A 400 16.83 4.47 9.00
C GLN A 400 17.96 3.77 8.23
N LYS A 401 19.21 4.26 8.32
CA LYS A 401 20.37 3.57 7.73
C LYS A 401 20.69 2.22 8.38
N LEU A 402 20.21 1.98 9.61
CA LEU A 402 20.27 0.66 10.25
C LEU A 402 19.29 -0.35 9.64
N ASN A 403 18.21 0.11 9.00
CA ASN A 403 17.10 -0.72 8.53
C ASN A 403 17.24 -1.15 7.05
N ASN A 404 17.94 -0.36 6.24
CA ASN A 404 18.01 -0.52 4.78
C ASN A 404 19.40 -0.98 4.29
N GLY A 405 20.18 -1.64 5.15
CA GLY A 405 21.51 -2.16 4.82
C GLY A 405 22.59 -1.09 4.56
N LYS A 406 22.29 0.20 4.78
CA LYS A 406 23.28 1.27 4.58
C LYS A 406 24.26 1.46 5.73
N SER A 407 24.07 0.84 6.90
CA SER A 407 25.13 0.82 7.91
C SER A 407 26.21 -0.19 7.54
N LYS A 408 27.47 0.21 7.70
CA LYS A 408 28.65 -0.66 7.52
C LYS A 408 28.88 -1.58 8.72
N PHE A 409 28.23 -1.34 9.86
CA PHE A 409 28.38 -2.14 11.07
C PHE A 409 27.06 -2.82 11.48
N PRO A 410 27.08 -4.11 11.85
CA PRO A 410 25.89 -4.81 12.32
C PRO A 410 25.41 -4.29 13.68
N THR A 411 24.07 -4.28 13.83
CA THR A 411 23.37 -4.01 15.09
C THR A 411 23.15 -5.26 15.95
N TYR A 412 23.46 -6.45 15.42
CA TYR A 412 23.27 -7.76 16.07
C TYR A 412 21.85 -8.01 16.62
N GLY A 413 20.82 -7.38 16.03
CA GLY A 413 19.43 -7.55 16.47
C GLY A 413 19.08 -6.87 17.81
N ALA A 414 19.92 -5.94 18.28
CA ALA A 414 19.73 -5.22 19.53
C ALA A 414 18.35 -4.53 19.66
N ASN A 415 17.90 -4.34 20.91
CA ASN A 415 16.67 -3.60 21.18
C ASN A 415 16.89 -2.10 20.96
N ARG A 416 18.09 -1.61 21.27
CA ARG A 416 18.50 -0.21 21.14
C ARG A 416 19.93 -0.07 20.63
N VAL A 417 20.17 1.01 19.90
CA VAL A 417 21.47 1.36 19.31
C VAL A 417 21.72 2.85 19.52
N LEU A 418 22.81 3.22 20.17
CA LEU A 418 23.31 4.60 20.16
C LEU A 418 24.24 4.78 18.97
N LEU A 419 23.89 5.66 18.04
CA LEU A 419 24.73 6.09 16.93
C LEU A 419 25.47 7.37 17.32
N THR A 420 26.77 7.31 17.58
CA THR A 420 27.59 8.49 17.89
C THR A 420 28.51 8.82 16.74
N VAL A 421 28.16 9.86 15.99
CA VAL A 421 28.70 10.14 14.66
C VAL A 421 29.45 11.47 14.66
N ALA A 422 30.71 11.48 14.22
CA ALA A 422 31.42 12.71 13.86
C ALA A 422 31.37 12.94 12.35
N ARG A 423 31.58 14.19 11.92
CA ARG A 423 31.63 14.54 10.49
C ARG A 423 32.77 13.82 9.77
N ASP A 424 33.98 13.93 10.29
CA ASP A 424 35.24 13.42 9.76
C ASP A 424 36.16 12.98 10.92
N TYR A 425 37.32 12.37 10.62
CA TYR A 425 38.35 12.09 11.64
C TYR A 425 38.90 13.39 12.24
N LYS A 426 39.57 13.30 13.41
CA LYS A 426 40.16 14.46 14.10
C LYS A 426 39.16 15.54 14.56
N VAL A 427 37.85 15.27 14.48
CA VAL A 427 36.79 16.13 15.02
C VAL A 427 36.25 15.51 16.32
N SER A 428 36.41 16.22 17.45
CA SER A 428 35.93 15.79 18.78
C SER A 428 34.44 16.04 19.00
N ARG A 429 33.84 17.03 18.32
CA ARG A 429 32.39 17.25 18.34
C ARG A 429 31.67 16.21 17.47
N SER A 430 30.66 15.59 18.04
CA SER A 430 29.87 14.52 17.42
C SER A 430 28.36 14.77 17.65
N THR A 431 27.53 13.87 17.13
CA THR A 431 26.09 13.85 17.36
C THR A 431 25.67 12.44 17.72
N SER A 432 24.91 12.31 18.80
CA SER A 432 24.45 11.04 19.33
C SER A 432 22.95 10.87 19.11
N ILE A 433 22.58 9.84 18.33
CA ILE A 433 21.19 9.48 18.02
C ILE A 433 20.88 8.14 18.69
N TYR A 434 19.95 8.12 19.63
CA TYR A 434 19.53 6.88 20.29
C TYR A 434 18.34 6.27 19.56
N CYS A 435 18.57 5.16 18.89
CA CYS A 435 17.58 4.42 18.13
C CYS A 435 16.97 3.29 18.97
N LYS A 436 15.65 3.09 18.88
CA LYS A 436 14.93 1.94 19.46
C LYS A 436 14.28 1.08 18.37
N SER A 437 14.29 -0.23 18.55
CA SER A 437 13.62 -1.17 17.64
C SER A 437 12.11 -1.23 17.92
N LEU A 438 11.29 -0.90 16.92
CA LEU A 438 9.84 -1.10 16.89
C LEU A 438 9.51 -2.14 15.83
N ALA A 439 8.92 -3.28 16.22
CA ALA A 439 8.60 -4.41 15.34
C ALA A 439 9.77 -4.88 14.42
N GLY A 440 11.02 -4.72 14.87
CA GLY A 440 12.22 -5.02 14.08
C GLY A 440 12.64 -3.91 13.10
N THR A 441 12.37 -2.66 13.42
CA THR A 441 12.79 -1.47 12.64
C THR A 441 13.24 -0.38 13.60
N TYR A 442 14.46 0.12 13.44
CA TYR A 442 15.06 1.14 14.29
C TYR A 442 14.49 2.53 13.97
N VAL A 443 14.01 3.21 15.02
CA VAL A 443 13.43 4.56 14.96
C VAL A 443 14.14 5.45 15.99
N PRO A 444 14.30 6.76 15.76
CA PRO A 444 14.90 7.65 16.75
C PRO A 444 14.00 7.80 17.99
N ASP A 445 14.57 7.60 19.18
CA ASP A 445 13.96 7.93 20.46
C ASP A 445 14.31 9.39 20.82
N TRP A 446 15.62 9.75 20.75
CA TRP A 446 16.14 11.12 20.82
C TRP A 446 17.42 11.31 19.99
N LYS A 447 17.82 12.58 19.84
CA LYS A 447 19.06 13.04 19.20
C LYS A 447 19.61 14.23 20.00
N THR A 448 20.89 14.22 20.32
CA THR A 448 21.60 15.32 21.00
C THR A 448 23.00 15.49 20.44
N ASP A 449 23.65 16.63 20.68
CA ASP A 449 25.08 16.76 20.40
C ASP A 449 25.92 16.09 21.50
N SER A 450 27.15 15.74 21.16
CA SER A 450 28.01 14.92 22.03
C SER A 450 29.49 15.22 21.78
N TYR A 451 30.35 14.82 22.71
CA TYR A 451 31.79 14.78 22.45
C TYR A 451 32.31 13.35 22.49
N VAL A 452 33.37 13.14 21.71
CA VAL A 452 34.21 11.95 21.69
C VAL A 452 35.62 12.33 22.17
N GLY A 453 36.61 11.49 21.92
CA GLY A 453 38.02 11.80 22.20
C GLY A 453 38.44 13.17 21.64
N ALA A 454 39.35 13.86 22.31
CA ALA A 454 39.83 15.18 21.90
C ALA A 454 40.49 15.17 20.50
N SER A 455 41.11 14.06 20.11
CA SER A 455 41.61 13.81 18.75
C SER A 455 40.54 13.22 17.80
N GLY A 456 39.26 13.28 18.17
CA GLY A 456 38.15 12.73 17.42
C GLY A 456 38.20 11.21 17.26
N PHE A 457 37.61 10.68 16.19
CA PHE A 457 37.75 9.28 15.81
C PHE A 457 39.11 8.99 15.17
N LYS A 458 39.67 7.84 15.53
CA LYS A 458 40.89 7.25 14.96
C LYS A 458 40.75 7.02 13.43
N PRO A 459 41.68 7.54 12.60
CA PRO A 459 41.79 7.15 11.20
C PRO A 459 42.21 5.68 11.01
N PRO A 460 41.94 5.06 9.84
CA PRO A 460 42.52 3.77 9.46
C PRO A 460 44.06 3.75 9.59
N GLY A 461 44.62 2.60 9.96
CA GLY A 461 46.06 2.42 10.16
C GLY A 461 46.65 3.07 11.43
N VAL A 462 46.12 4.19 11.90
CA VAL A 462 46.63 4.93 13.07
C VAL A 462 46.43 4.09 14.36
N PRO A 463 47.46 3.85 15.18
CA PRO A 463 47.28 3.21 16.49
C PRO A 463 46.39 4.05 17.42
N SER A 464 45.45 3.40 18.12
CA SER A 464 44.67 4.03 19.19
C SER A 464 45.54 4.28 20.44
N GLY A 465 46.53 3.41 20.66
CA GLY A 465 47.33 3.38 21.87
C GLY A 465 46.50 3.08 23.12
N PRO A 466 47.10 3.15 24.31
CA PRO A 466 46.40 3.03 25.57
C PRO A 466 45.76 4.40 25.91
N THR A 467 44.79 4.82 25.09
CA THR A 467 44.07 6.13 25.09
C THR A 467 44.94 7.42 25.06
N ARG A 468 46.27 7.32 25.18
CA ARG A 468 47.24 8.44 25.16
C ARG A 468 47.12 9.38 23.95
N TYR A 469 46.65 8.90 22.80
CA TYR A 469 46.47 9.73 21.60
C TYR A 469 45.10 10.42 21.53
N LEU A 470 44.28 10.30 22.57
CA LEU A 470 42.97 10.93 22.74
C LEU A 470 41.96 10.62 21.61
N PHE A 471 42.13 9.48 20.92
CA PHE A 471 41.23 9.01 19.86
C PHE A 471 40.13 8.10 20.41
N SER A 472 38.89 8.31 19.96
CA SER A 472 37.82 7.32 20.09
C SER A 472 37.96 6.20 19.05
N PRO A 473 37.59 4.96 19.39
CA PRO A 473 37.56 3.85 18.44
C PRO A 473 36.37 3.96 17.49
N THR A 474 36.54 3.50 16.26
CA THR A 474 35.44 3.31 15.30
C THR A 474 34.95 1.87 15.33
N GLY A 475 33.64 1.64 15.41
CA GLY A 475 33.06 0.29 15.33
C GLY A 475 31.64 0.17 15.91
N SER A 476 31.17 -1.08 16.01
CA SER A 476 29.97 -1.48 16.77
C SER A 476 30.40 -2.28 17.99
N PHE A 477 30.00 -1.83 19.18
CA PHE A 477 30.36 -2.41 20.46
C PHE A 477 29.09 -2.71 21.27
N SER A 478 29.09 -3.78 22.06
CA SER A 478 28.05 -4.02 23.06
C SER A 478 28.25 -3.13 24.29
N VAL A 479 27.18 -2.92 25.05
CA VAL A 479 27.28 -2.55 26.46
C VAL A 479 27.09 -3.77 27.36
N THR A 480 27.82 -3.79 28.48
CA THR A 480 27.93 -4.97 29.38
C THR A 480 27.55 -4.62 30.81
N GLU A 481 28.18 -3.58 31.37
CA GLU A 481 28.00 -3.11 32.74
C GLU A 481 27.88 -1.58 32.78
N ALA A 482 27.03 -1.08 33.67
CA ALA A 482 26.92 0.33 34.04
C ALA A 482 27.60 0.58 35.40
N PHE A 483 28.00 1.82 35.67
CA PHE A 483 28.66 2.20 36.91
C PHE A 483 28.28 3.61 37.35
N GLY A 484 28.65 3.96 38.59
CA GLY A 484 28.47 5.31 39.13
C GLY A 484 28.27 5.29 40.64
N LEU A 485 27.68 6.37 41.17
CA LEU A 485 27.47 6.53 42.62
C LEU A 485 26.20 5.82 43.17
N GLY A 486 25.39 5.20 42.31
CA GLY A 486 24.19 4.45 42.72
C GLY A 486 23.24 4.16 41.56
N ASN A 487 22.64 2.98 41.53
CA ASN A 487 21.87 2.48 40.39
C ASN A 487 20.65 3.37 40.07
N PRO A 488 20.58 4.02 38.89
CA PRO A 488 19.49 4.94 38.55
C PRO A 488 18.24 4.24 37.98
N GLY A 489 18.16 2.90 38.07
CA GLY A 489 17.10 2.06 37.52
C GLY A 489 17.46 1.37 36.20
N THR A 490 18.68 0.81 36.08
CA THR A 490 19.14 0.09 34.88
C THR A 490 18.76 -1.39 34.85
N LYS A 491 18.78 -1.97 33.65
CA LYS A 491 18.74 -3.43 33.39
C LYS A 491 20.13 -4.03 33.11
N LEU A 492 21.17 -3.20 33.00
CA LEU A 492 22.56 -3.65 32.92
C LEU A 492 23.04 -4.12 34.30
N ALA A 493 24.10 -4.93 34.35
CA ALA A 493 24.82 -5.15 35.61
C ALA A 493 25.35 -3.80 36.11
N TYR A 494 25.03 -3.39 37.35
CA TYR A 494 25.41 -2.09 37.89
C TYR A 494 26.51 -2.19 38.95
N ARG A 495 27.56 -1.39 38.80
CA ARG A 495 28.69 -1.30 39.71
C ARG A 495 28.68 0.05 40.45
N THR A 496 28.23 0.03 41.71
CA THR A 496 28.41 1.16 42.62
C THR A 496 29.91 1.34 42.87
N LEU A 497 30.42 2.54 42.56
CA LEU A 497 31.82 2.90 42.78
C LEU A 497 32.06 3.19 44.27
N ASN A 498 33.30 2.96 44.72
CA ASN A 498 33.78 3.21 46.07
C ASN A 498 35.22 3.79 46.02
N PRO A 499 35.79 4.30 47.12
CA PRO A 499 37.12 4.92 47.12
C PRO A 499 38.28 4.09 46.52
N ARG A 500 38.15 2.75 46.48
CA ARG A 500 39.12 1.82 45.90
C ARG A 500 38.88 1.50 44.42
N SER A 501 37.75 1.91 43.82
CA SER A 501 37.40 1.61 42.43
C SER A 501 38.42 2.14 41.43
N ARG A 502 39.04 1.24 40.64
CA ARG A 502 39.98 1.57 39.56
C ARG A 502 39.61 0.83 38.27
N TRP A 503 40.03 1.37 37.12
CA TRP A 503 40.09 0.64 35.86
C TRP A 503 41.55 0.48 35.42
N GLY A 504 41.97 -0.73 35.03
CA GLY A 504 43.36 -0.99 34.66
C GLY A 504 43.74 -0.34 33.33
N GLY A 505 44.71 0.55 33.36
CA GLY A 505 45.25 1.26 32.21
C GLY A 505 46.71 0.92 31.90
N ASN A 506 47.44 0.35 32.86
CA ASN A 506 48.80 -0.15 32.65
C ASN A 506 48.79 -1.46 31.83
N PRO A 507 49.32 -1.50 30.59
CA PRO A 507 49.32 -2.73 29.79
C PRO A 507 50.32 -3.76 30.32
N TRP A 508 50.20 -5.01 29.86
CA TRP A 508 50.90 -6.21 30.35
C TRP A 508 50.63 -6.57 31.82
N THR A 509 49.74 -5.85 32.51
CA THR A 509 49.25 -6.21 33.85
C THR A 509 48.02 -7.16 33.77
N PRO A 510 47.75 -7.97 34.82
CA PRO A 510 46.53 -8.77 34.90
C PRO A 510 45.23 -7.95 34.91
N THR A 511 45.30 -6.68 35.33
CA THR A 511 44.16 -5.76 35.45
C THR A 511 43.88 -4.94 34.19
N TYR A 512 44.76 -4.95 33.18
CA TYR A 512 44.62 -4.12 31.98
C TYR A 512 43.24 -4.27 31.31
N ASN A 513 42.58 -3.13 31.08
CA ASN A 513 41.23 -2.97 30.58
C ASN A 513 40.13 -3.71 31.38
N LYS A 514 40.27 -3.80 32.70
CA LYS A 514 39.29 -4.39 33.63
C LYS A 514 39.09 -3.49 34.86
N TYR A 515 37.92 -3.61 35.50
CA TYR A 515 37.73 -3.10 36.86
C TYR A 515 38.60 -3.88 37.86
N PHE A 516 39.17 -3.17 38.84
CA PHE A 516 39.80 -3.75 40.03
C PHE A 516 39.73 -2.78 41.21
N GLU A 517 40.16 -3.21 42.40
CA GLU A 517 40.15 -2.37 43.61
C GLU A 517 41.52 -2.18 44.23
N SER A 518 41.96 -0.92 44.31
CA SER A 518 43.21 -0.51 44.95
C SER A 518 43.03 0.83 45.65
N SER A 519 43.63 0.99 46.82
CA SER A 519 43.78 2.30 47.46
C SER A 519 44.69 3.22 46.63
N SER A 520 45.74 2.68 46.03
CA SER A 520 46.73 3.42 45.24
C SER A 520 46.17 3.88 43.88
N TRP A 521 46.78 4.93 43.33
CA TRP A 521 46.68 5.33 41.93
C TRP A 521 48.06 5.06 41.30
N VAL A 522 48.14 4.17 40.31
CA VAL A 522 49.42 3.68 39.76
C VAL A 522 49.45 3.90 38.24
N GLY A 523 50.48 4.60 37.75
CA GLY A 523 50.71 4.78 36.32
C GLY A 523 49.48 5.32 35.57
N TRP A 524 48.98 4.51 34.63
CA TRP A 524 47.86 4.85 33.75
C TRP A 524 46.50 4.31 34.23
N ASP A 525 46.43 3.67 35.40
CA ASP A 525 45.16 3.16 35.94
C ASP A 525 44.21 4.31 36.25
N GLU A 526 42.93 4.15 35.94
CA GLU A 526 41.96 5.23 36.03
C GLU A 526 41.23 5.22 37.38
N ASN A 527 41.30 6.33 38.11
CA ASN A 527 40.68 6.48 39.41
C ASN A 527 39.17 6.80 39.29
N MET A 528 38.38 5.78 38.97
CA MET A 528 36.95 5.92 38.68
C MET A 528 36.18 6.68 39.78
N TRP A 529 36.54 6.49 41.06
CA TRP A 529 35.94 7.21 42.18
C TRP A 529 36.20 8.72 42.15
N TYR A 530 37.45 9.12 41.88
CA TYR A 530 37.81 10.53 41.75
C TYR A 530 37.03 11.19 40.60
N PHE A 531 36.93 10.53 39.44
CA PHE A 531 36.13 11.01 38.31
C PHE A 531 34.62 11.05 38.60
N ALA A 532 34.11 10.26 39.55
CA ALA A 532 32.70 10.27 39.95
C ALA A 532 32.36 11.34 41.01
N THR A 533 33.30 11.64 41.90
CA THR A 533 33.10 12.54 43.05
C THR A 533 33.64 13.96 42.86
N ARG A 534 34.54 14.20 41.89
CA ARG A 534 35.02 15.55 41.54
C ARG A 534 33.90 16.45 41.00
N SER A 535 34.13 17.77 41.03
CA SER A 535 33.14 18.79 40.61
C SER A 535 32.62 18.62 39.19
N THR A 536 33.46 18.16 38.26
CA THR A 536 33.08 17.85 36.87
C THR A 536 32.34 16.52 36.70
N HIS A 537 32.14 15.75 37.78
CA HIS A 537 31.15 14.66 37.91
C HIS A 537 31.07 13.61 36.78
N ASP A 538 32.14 13.45 36.01
CA ASP A 538 32.17 12.72 34.73
C ASP A 538 31.64 11.30 34.87
N TYR A 539 32.08 10.58 35.92
CA TYR A 539 31.72 9.18 36.18
C TYR A 539 30.67 9.02 37.29
N ARG A 540 29.92 10.09 37.60
CA ARG A 540 28.77 10.04 38.51
C ARG A 540 27.75 8.99 38.07
N GLN A 541 27.59 8.84 36.75
CA GLN A 541 27.02 7.67 36.08
C GLN A 541 27.77 7.41 34.77
N GLY A 542 27.91 6.15 34.38
CA GLY A 542 28.47 5.77 33.08
C GLY A 542 28.17 4.32 32.69
N VAL A 543 28.57 3.96 31.47
CA VAL A 543 28.43 2.61 30.89
C VAL A 543 29.72 2.19 30.22
N VAL A 544 30.12 0.94 30.41
CA VAL A 544 31.28 0.37 29.73
C VAL A 544 30.93 0.02 28.30
N ILE A 545 31.58 0.70 27.35
CA ILE A 545 31.58 0.33 25.95
C ILE A 545 32.54 -0.85 25.82
N ASN A 546 32.09 -1.98 25.26
CA ASN A 546 32.87 -3.22 25.24
C ASN A 546 33.94 -3.22 24.12
N TYR A 547 34.76 -2.17 24.10
CA TYR A 547 35.96 -2.04 23.27
C TYR A 547 37.14 -2.76 23.92
N ASN A 548 37.92 -3.48 23.10
CA ASN A 548 39.08 -4.26 23.55
C ASN A 548 38.76 -5.23 24.72
N ARG A 549 37.57 -5.83 24.71
CA ARG A 549 37.03 -6.81 25.67
C ARG A 549 36.08 -7.80 24.96
N PRO A 550 35.90 -9.04 25.46
CA PRO A 550 36.66 -9.67 26.54
C PRO A 550 38.08 -10.06 26.11
N ASN A 551 38.32 -10.23 24.81
CA ASN A 551 39.61 -10.57 24.23
C ASN A 551 40.50 -9.31 24.20
N ILE A 552 41.25 -9.10 25.26
CA ILE A 552 42.08 -7.90 25.47
C ILE A 552 43.40 -8.02 24.68
N VAL A 553 43.56 -7.17 23.67
CA VAL A 553 44.84 -6.92 23.02
C VAL A 553 45.60 -5.88 23.85
N GLN A 554 46.83 -6.21 24.25
CA GLN A 554 47.67 -5.33 25.05
C GLN A 554 47.98 -4.03 24.27
N ASN A 555 48.01 -2.91 25.00
CA ASN A 555 48.33 -1.58 24.47
C ASN A 555 47.35 -1.01 23.38
N ALA A 556 46.24 -1.71 23.08
CA ALA A 556 45.29 -1.31 22.04
C ALA A 556 44.25 -0.25 22.47
N GLY A 557 44.11 -0.02 23.78
CA GLY A 557 43.17 0.94 24.38
C GLY A 557 42.46 0.35 25.60
N PHE A 558 42.07 1.21 26.53
CA PHE A 558 41.34 0.84 27.75
C PHE A 558 40.31 1.92 28.12
N ALA A 559 39.42 1.60 29.07
CA ALA A 559 38.45 2.55 29.69
C ALA A 559 37.62 3.38 28.69
N ILE A 560 37.16 2.78 27.58
CA ILE A 560 36.24 3.47 26.67
C ILE A 560 34.83 3.37 27.26
N PHE A 561 34.32 4.49 27.76
CA PHE A 561 33.02 4.58 28.42
C PHE A 561 32.05 5.53 27.69
N LEU A 562 30.78 5.43 28.04
CA LEU A 562 29.76 6.45 27.82
C LEU A 562 29.46 7.11 29.18
N HIS A 563 29.62 8.42 29.32
CA HIS A 563 29.56 9.08 30.64
C HIS A 563 29.01 10.52 30.61
N MET A 564 28.86 11.12 31.80
CA MET A 564 28.35 12.49 32.03
C MET A 564 29.39 13.56 31.70
N ASN A 565 29.08 14.85 31.89
CA ASN A 565 29.95 15.98 31.57
C ASN A 565 30.34 16.07 30.07
N LYS A 566 29.50 16.72 29.27
CA LYS A 566 29.58 16.82 27.80
C LYS A 566 30.77 17.67 27.32
N VAL A 567 31.99 17.14 27.43
CA VAL A 567 33.27 17.74 26.99
C VAL A 567 34.17 16.74 26.25
N PRO A 568 35.14 17.18 25.43
CA PRO A 568 36.13 16.30 24.79
C PRO A 568 36.86 15.38 25.78
N THR A 569 36.99 14.10 25.43
CA THR A 569 37.46 13.03 26.33
C THR A 569 38.84 12.48 25.94
N ALA A 570 39.32 11.43 26.63
CA ALA A 570 40.49 10.65 26.20
C ALA A 570 40.16 9.52 25.18
N GLY A 571 38.88 9.35 24.79
CA GLY A 571 38.43 8.29 23.88
C GLY A 571 36.99 7.81 24.16
N CYS A 572 36.46 8.11 25.33
CA CYS A 572 35.06 7.93 25.73
C CYS A 572 34.07 8.77 24.89
N ILE A 573 32.78 8.46 25.01
CA ILE A 573 31.68 9.34 24.60
C ILE A 573 31.18 10.08 25.85
N SER A 574 31.01 11.41 25.76
CA SER A 574 30.37 12.21 26.81
C SER A 574 29.07 12.84 26.31
N LEU A 575 28.05 12.83 27.18
CA LEU A 575 26.72 13.40 26.96
C LEU A 575 26.29 14.27 28.13
N ASP A 576 25.16 14.98 27.96
CA ASP A 576 24.44 15.60 29.06
C ASP A 576 23.90 14.55 30.04
N ASP A 577 23.88 14.87 31.34
CA ASP A 577 23.42 14.00 32.42
C ASP A 577 22.07 13.33 32.16
N TRP A 578 21.11 14.07 31.58
CA TRP A 578 19.78 13.53 31.24
C TRP A 578 19.85 12.40 30.22
N ALA A 579 20.73 12.50 29.22
CA ALA A 579 20.88 11.54 28.14
C ALA A 579 21.63 10.29 28.61
N VAL A 580 22.61 10.45 29.51
CA VAL A 580 23.28 9.33 30.19
C VAL A 580 22.31 8.55 31.06
N LEU A 581 21.51 9.25 31.88
CA LEU A 581 20.49 8.63 32.74
C LEU A 581 19.40 7.92 31.93
N ASP A 582 18.91 8.54 30.85
CA ASP A 582 17.91 7.95 29.96
C ASP A 582 18.46 6.70 29.23
N TYR A 583 19.69 6.78 28.71
CA TYR A 583 20.39 5.65 28.11
C TYR A 583 20.56 4.49 29.10
N ILE A 584 21.05 4.76 30.32
CA ILE A 584 21.29 3.75 31.35
C ILE A 584 19.98 3.06 31.77
N ARG A 585 18.89 3.81 31.94
CA ARG A 585 17.57 3.25 32.32
C ARG A 585 16.93 2.40 31.23
N LYS A 586 17.13 2.77 29.95
CA LYS A 586 16.48 2.13 28.81
C LYS A 586 17.28 0.97 28.20
N SER A 587 18.60 0.94 28.36
CA SER A 587 19.46 -0.08 27.75
C SER A 587 19.42 -1.40 28.52
N ALA A 588 19.61 -2.50 27.78
CA ALA A 588 19.75 -3.85 28.30
C ALA A 588 21.05 -4.52 27.79
N PRO A 589 21.51 -5.62 28.41
CA PRO A 589 22.67 -6.36 27.93
C PRO A 589 22.49 -6.78 26.45
N GLY A 590 23.51 -6.54 25.64
CA GLY A 590 23.48 -6.81 24.19
C GLY A 590 23.08 -5.61 23.32
N ASP A 591 22.52 -4.53 23.89
CA ASP A 591 22.35 -3.27 23.17
C ASP A 591 23.70 -2.71 22.69
N ARG A 592 23.67 -1.91 21.62
CA ARG A 592 24.90 -1.47 20.92
C ARG A 592 25.17 0.02 21.08
N ILE A 593 26.45 0.35 21.03
CA ILE A 593 26.96 1.67 20.64
C ILE A 593 27.68 1.48 19.31
N ILE A 594 27.27 2.22 18.29
CA ILE A 594 27.88 2.26 16.96
C ILE A 594 28.46 3.65 16.77
N MET A 595 29.78 3.75 16.76
CA MET A 595 30.50 5.03 16.86
C MET A 595 31.61 5.12 15.81
N GLY A 596 31.76 6.30 15.19
CA GLY A 596 32.71 6.51 14.08
C GLY A 596 32.47 7.81 13.31
N THR A 597 33.21 8.00 12.22
CA THR A 597 32.90 9.06 11.25
C THR A 597 31.66 8.69 10.43
N TYR A 598 30.94 9.67 9.89
CA TYR A 598 29.78 9.41 9.03
C TYR A 598 30.13 8.51 7.84
N ARG A 599 31.34 8.67 7.27
CA ARG A 599 31.87 7.87 6.16
C ARG A 599 32.24 6.45 6.56
N ASP A 600 32.66 6.20 7.80
CA ASP A 600 32.93 4.84 8.31
C ASP A 600 31.65 4.08 8.69
N LEU A 601 30.66 4.77 9.24
CA LEU A 601 29.44 4.11 9.73
C LEU A 601 28.46 3.76 8.61
N PHE A 602 28.52 4.44 7.46
CA PHE A 602 27.49 4.38 6.43
C PHE A 602 27.97 4.23 4.97
N ARG A 603 27.04 3.71 4.16
CA ARG A 603 26.94 3.76 2.69
C ARG A 603 25.81 4.74 2.29
#